data_AF-A0A7S2CV30-F1
#
_entry.id   AF-A0A7S2CV30-F1
#
_cell.length_a   1.000
_cell.length_b   1.000
_cell.length_c   1.000
_cell.angle_alpha   90.00
_cell.angle_beta   90.00
_cell.angle_gamma   90.00
#
_symmetry.space_group_name_H-M   'P 1'
#
loop_
_entity.id
_entity.type
_entity.pdbx_description
1 polymer ?
#
loop_
_entity_poly.entity_id
_entity_poly.type
_entity_poly.pdbx_seq_one_letter_code
_entity_poly.pdbx_strand_id
1 'polypeptide(L)'
;LVKLGILGPIVALLDSPFRSCQMYAARVLYRLAAHTDNQPKIVDAGALAGLIRLCRSPDLEVQRFAAMAMCNICTHEDNKPKIVKMHGLPPLLDMLDSESELVRRYAAMTLCNLT
;
A
#
# COMPACT_ATOMS: atom_id res chain seq x y z
N LEU A 1 -5.58 13.14 13.97
CA LEU A 1 -4.22 12.62 14.27
C LEU A 1 -4.31 11.17 14.70
N VAL A 2 -3.71 10.25 13.94
CA VAL A 2 -3.58 8.85 14.37
C VAL A 2 -2.65 8.78 15.59
N LYS A 3 -3.08 8.10 16.66
CA LYS A 3 -2.18 7.75 17.77
C LYS A 3 -1.22 6.67 17.27
N LEU A 4 0.09 6.91 17.34
CA LEU A 4 1.14 6.01 16.84
C LEU A 4 0.96 4.53 17.27
N GLY A 5 0.38 4.29 18.46
CA GLY A 5 0.17 2.96 19.02
C GLY A 5 -0.75 2.02 18.21
N ILE A 6 -1.60 2.52 17.30
CA ILE A 6 -2.47 1.63 16.51
C ILE A 6 -1.79 1.09 15.25
N LEU A 7 -0.74 1.77 14.74
CA LEU A 7 -0.15 1.43 13.45
C LEU A 7 0.63 0.12 13.49
N GLY A 8 1.37 -0.15 14.57
CA GLY A 8 2.17 -1.38 14.71
C GLY A 8 1.34 -2.66 14.54
N PRO A 9 0.24 -2.85 15.30
CA PRO A 9 -0.64 -4.00 15.13
C PRO A 9 -1.28 -4.10 13.73
N ILE A 10 -1.65 -2.97 13.12
CA ILE A 10 -2.22 -2.95 11.76
C ILE A 10 -1.17 -3.39 10.74
N VAL A 11 0.06 -2.90 10.85
CA VAL A 11 1.17 -3.29 9.96
C VAL A 11 1.47 -4.78 10.11
N ALA A 12 1.49 -5.32 11.33
CA ALA A 12 1.69 -6.75 11.58
C ALA A 12 0.61 -7.63 10.90
N LEU A 13 -0.63 -7.14 10.78
CA LEU A 13 -1.71 -7.88 10.10
C LEU A 13 -1.52 -7.98 8.57
N LEU A 14 -0.63 -7.20 7.97
CA LEU A 14 -0.27 -7.37 6.55
C LEU A 14 0.42 -8.72 6.29
N ASP A 15 1.10 -9.27 7.29
CA ASP A 15 1.77 -10.58 7.25
C ASP A 15 0.90 -11.72 7.79
N SER A 16 -0.37 -11.46 8.12
CA SER A 16 -1.32 -12.49 8.56
C SER A 16 -1.45 -13.62 7.53
N PRO A 17 -1.59 -14.88 7.95
CA PRO A 17 -1.88 -15.99 7.03
C PRO A 17 -3.29 -15.89 6.42
N PHE A 18 -4.17 -15.05 6.99
CA PHE A 18 -5.54 -14.88 6.52
C PHE A 18 -5.67 -13.68 5.59
N ARG A 19 -6.11 -13.93 4.35
CA ARG A 19 -6.32 -12.90 3.32
C ARG A 19 -7.28 -11.79 3.77
N SER A 20 -8.31 -12.14 4.53
CA SER A 20 -9.24 -11.17 5.11
C SER A 20 -8.52 -10.16 6.01
N CYS A 21 -7.62 -10.61 6.89
CA CYS A 21 -6.81 -9.74 7.73
C CYS A 21 -5.90 -8.83 6.90
N GLN A 22 -5.22 -9.38 5.89
CA GLN A 22 -4.36 -8.61 4.98
C GLN A 22 -5.16 -7.51 4.26
N MET A 23 -6.33 -7.87 3.71
CA MET A 23 -7.24 -6.96 3.03
C MET A 23 -7.71 -5.84 3.96
N TYR A 24 -8.20 -6.17 5.15
CA TYR A 24 -8.67 -5.16 6.11
C TYR A 24 -7.54 -4.28 6.63
N ALA A 25 -6.34 -4.84 6.86
CA ALA A 25 -5.16 -4.07 7.24
C ALA A 25 -4.77 -3.06 6.15
N ALA A 26 -4.64 -3.51 4.90
CA ALA A 26 -4.37 -2.63 3.76
C ALA A 26 -5.46 -1.57 3.58
N ARG A 27 -6.74 -1.93 3.76
CA ARG A 27 -7.87 -0.99 3.69
C ARG A 27 -7.82 0.06 4.80
N VAL A 28 -7.46 -0.31 6.03
CA VAL A 28 -7.28 0.65 7.12
C VAL A 28 -6.12 1.60 6.80
N LEU A 29 -4.98 1.09 6.36
CA LEU A 29 -3.83 1.91 5.97
C LEU A 29 -4.18 2.88 4.83
N TYR A 30 -4.91 2.43 3.81
CA TYR A 30 -5.45 3.27 2.75
C TYR A 30 -6.29 4.43 3.31
N ARG A 31 -7.23 4.15 4.22
CA ARG A 31 -8.09 5.16 4.85
C ARG A 31 -7.26 6.15 5.67
N LEU A 32 -6.27 5.68 6.40
CA LEU A 32 -5.39 6.55 7.20
C LEU A 32 -4.50 7.43 6.32
N ALA A 33 -3.95 6.86 5.25
CA ALA A 33 -3.08 7.55 4.29
C ALA A 33 -3.81 8.63 3.47
N ALA A 34 -5.14 8.63 3.46
CA ALA A 34 -5.93 9.71 2.86
C ALA A 34 -5.71 11.07 3.55
N HIS A 35 -5.16 11.07 4.77
CA HIS A 35 -4.67 12.27 5.43
C HIS A 35 -3.15 12.34 5.33
N THR A 36 -2.63 13.40 4.72
CA THR A 36 -1.20 13.61 4.45
C THR A 36 -0.33 13.49 5.70
N ASP A 37 -0.78 14.03 6.84
CA ASP A 37 -0.08 13.97 8.14
C ASP A 37 0.14 12.55 8.68
N ASN A 38 -0.57 11.56 8.16
CA ASN A 38 -0.40 10.15 8.52
C ASN A 38 0.56 9.42 7.59
N GLN A 39 0.80 9.92 6.38
CA GLN A 39 1.57 9.19 5.36
C GLN A 39 3.01 8.90 5.82
N PRO A 40 3.78 9.86 6.38
CA PRO A 40 5.11 9.56 6.91
C PRO A 40 5.05 8.56 8.06
N LYS A 41 4.09 8.70 8.97
CA LYS A 41 3.93 7.82 10.15
C LYS A 41 3.63 6.38 9.76
N ILE A 42 2.85 6.16 8.70
CA ILE A 42 2.57 4.83 8.16
C ILE A 42 3.84 4.19 7.60
N VAL A 43 4.66 4.98 6.89
CA VAL A 43 5.95 4.51 6.36
C VAL A 43 6.93 4.21 7.49
N ASP A 44 7.03 5.09 8.48
CA ASP A 44 7.92 4.91 9.64
C ASP A 44 7.49 3.72 10.52
N ALA A 45 6.20 3.37 10.51
CA ALA A 45 5.68 2.15 11.15
C ALA A 45 6.01 0.86 10.36
N GLY A 46 6.71 0.93 9.23
CA GLY A 46 7.17 -0.22 8.46
C GLY A 46 6.17 -0.78 7.45
N ALA A 47 5.10 -0.05 7.12
CA ALA A 47 4.02 -0.57 6.28
C ALA A 47 4.43 -0.93 4.83
N LEU A 48 5.47 -0.26 4.28
CA LEU A 48 5.81 -0.38 2.86
C LEU A 48 6.16 -1.80 2.45
N ALA A 49 6.93 -2.54 3.25
CA ALA A 49 7.34 -3.91 2.91
C ALA A 49 6.13 -4.84 2.72
N GLY A 50 5.19 -4.78 3.68
CA GLY A 50 3.95 -5.55 3.61
C GLY A 50 3.08 -5.13 2.43
N LEU A 51 2.88 -3.83 2.20
CA LEU A 51 2.06 -3.33 1.09
C LEU A 51 2.64 -3.71 -0.28
N ILE A 52 3.96 -3.55 -0.48
CA ILE A 52 4.65 -3.93 -1.73
C ILE A 52 4.51 -5.44 -1.98
N ARG A 53 4.63 -6.28 -0.94
CA ARG A 53 4.42 -7.72 -1.05
C ARG A 53 2.97 -8.05 -1.43
N LEU A 54 1.99 -7.39 -0.82
CA LEU A 54 0.57 -7.61 -1.08
C LEU A 54 0.12 -7.15 -2.48
N CYS A 55 0.88 -6.28 -3.16
CA CYS A 55 0.69 -5.99 -4.59
C CYS A 55 0.87 -7.21 -5.50
N ARG A 56 1.54 -8.28 -5.04
CA ARG A 56 1.63 -9.58 -5.73
C ARG A 56 0.65 -10.62 -5.16
N SER A 57 -0.31 -10.22 -4.33
CA SER A 57 -1.29 -11.15 -3.79
C SER A 57 -2.11 -11.80 -4.91
N PRO A 58 -2.39 -13.11 -4.86
CA PRO A 58 -3.32 -13.76 -5.79
C PRO A 58 -4.78 -13.37 -5.52
N ASP A 59 -5.06 -12.71 -4.40
CA ASP A 59 -6.37 -12.19 -4.05
C ASP A 59 -6.51 -10.75 -4.55
N LEU A 60 -7.45 -10.53 -5.48
CA LEU A 60 -7.65 -9.26 -6.16
C LEU A 60 -8.05 -8.12 -5.20
N GLU A 61 -8.79 -8.42 -4.13
CA GLU A 61 -9.19 -7.40 -3.16
C GLU A 61 -8.01 -6.98 -2.29
N VAL A 62 -7.19 -7.94 -1.85
CA VAL A 62 -5.92 -7.65 -1.16
C VAL A 62 -5.00 -6.81 -2.05
N GLN A 63 -4.81 -7.23 -3.30
CA GLN A 63 -3.97 -6.55 -4.28
C GLN A 63 -4.46 -5.12 -4.54
N ARG A 64 -5.77 -4.94 -4.74
CA ARG A 64 -6.41 -3.64 -4.94
C ARG A 64 -6.19 -2.71 -3.75
N PHE A 65 -6.48 -3.15 -2.53
CA PHE A 65 -6.31 -2.29 -1.34
C PHE A 65 -4.85 -1.97 -1.04
N ALA A 66 -3.91 -2.89 -1.33
CA ALA A 66 -2.49 -2.62 -1.23
C ALA A 66 -2.07 -1.48 -2.16
N ALA A 67 -2.46 -1.53 -3.45
CA ALA A 67 -2.18 -0.45 -4.40
C ALA A 67 -2.89 0.86 -4.02
N MET A 68 -4.14 0.82 -3.56
CA MET A 68 -4.82 2.02 -3.06
C MET A 68 -4.07 2.68 -1.89
N ALA A 69 -3.55 1.87 -0.96
CA ALA A 69 -2.76 2.39 0.15
C ALA A 69 -1.45 3.01 -0.35
N MET A 70 -0.73 2.34 -1.25
CA MET A 70 0.49 2.88 -1.84
C MET A 70 0.24 4.17 -2.64
N CYS A 71 -0.85 4.23 -3.40
CA CYS A 71 -1.29 5.40 -4.17
C CYS A 71 -1.44 6.65 -3.28
N ASN A 72 -1.96 6.48 -2.07
CA ASN A 72 -2.08 7.58 -1.11
C ASN A 72 -0.74 7.87 -0.42
N ILE A 73 0.05 6.86 -0.07
CA ILE A 73 1.34 7.04 0.63
C ILE A 73 2.34 7.79 -0.25
N CYS A 74 2.36 7.53 -1.56
CA CYS A 74 3.30 8.15 -2.49
C CYS A 74 2.97 9.60 -2.87
N THR A 75 1.83 10.16 -2.43
CA THR A 75 1.55 11.59 -2.63
C THR A 75 2.46 12.48 -1.77
N HIS A 76 3.11 11.93 -0.74
CA HIS A 76 4.16 12.61 0.00
C HIS A 76 5.51 12.43 -0.71
N GLU A 77 6.16 13.54 -1.07
CA GLU A 77 7.43 13.50 -1.84
C GLU A 77 8.51 12.66 -1.15
N ASP A 78 8.69 12.79 0.16
CA ASP A 78 9.69 12.02 0.92
C ASP A 78 9.46 10.49 0.93
N ASN A 79 8.25 10.03 0.60
CA ASN A 79 7.93 8.60 0.55
C ASN A 79 8.28 7.97 -0.80
N LYS A 80 8.24 8.73 -1.90
CA LYS A 80 8.53 8.23 -3.24
C LYS A 80 9.90 7.54 -3.34
N PRO A 81 11.04 8.16 -2.92
CA PRO A 81 12.34 7.50 -3.02
C PRO A 81 12.43 6.26 -2.12
N LYS A 82 11.69 6.20 -0.99
CA LYS A 82 11.64 5.02 -0.14
C LYS A 82 10.95 3.85 -0.86
N ILE A 83 9.83 4.10 -1.53
CA ILE A 83 9.10 3.10 -2.32
C ILE A 83 9.97 2.56 -3.46
N VAL A 84 10.65 3.44 -4.19
CA VAL A 84 11.56 3.04 -5.28
C VAL A 84 12.72 2.20 -4.76
N LYS A 85 13.38 2.63 -3.68
CA LYS A 85 14.49 1.88 -3.04
C LYS A 85 14.06 0.50 -2.53
N MET A 86 12.80 0.34 -2.14
CA MET A 86 12.24 -0.93 -1.69
C MET A 86 11.68 -1.81 -2.83
N HIS A 87 12.04 -1.51 -4.08
CA HIS A 87 11.57 -2.26 -5.25
C HIS A 87 10.04 -2.30 -5.37
N GLY A 88 9.37 -1.18 -5.08
CA GLY A 88 7.92 -1.05 -5.24
C GLY A 88 7.44 -0.97 -6.69
N LEU A 89 8.30 -0.58 -7.64
CA LEU A 89 7.92 -0.41 -9.05
C LEU A 89 7.58 -1.74 -9.76
N PRO A 90 8.38 -2.83 -9.67
CA PRO A 90 8.07 -4.06 -10.40
C PRO A 90 6.70 -4.67 -10.04
N PRO A 91 6.31 -4.82 -8.76
CA PRO A 91 4.96 -5.29 -8.43
C PRO A 91 3.84 -4.42 -9.01
N LEU A 92 4.01 -3.09 -9.04
CA LEU A 92 3.03 -2.18 -9.61
C LEU A 92 2.94 -2.29 -11.13
N LEU A 93 4.06 -2.53 -11.82
CA LEU A 93 4.08 -2.77 -13.26
C LEU A 93 3.37 -4.09 -13.61
N ASP A 94 3.66 -5.17 -12.88
CA ASP A 94 3.00 -6.46 -13.07
C ASP A 94 1.47 -6.35 -12.90
N MET A 95 1.00 -5.46 -12.01
CA MET A 95 -0.43 -5.21 -11.79
C MET A 95 -1.14 -4.54 -12.98
N LEU A 96 -0.41 -3.92 -13.91
CA LEU A 96 -0.99 -3.34 -15.13
C LEU A 96 -1.56 -4.40 -16.07
N ASP A 97 -1.10 -5.64 -15.96
CA ASP A 97 -1.58 -6.79 -16.74
C ASP A 97 -2.71 -7.57 -16.04
N SER A 98 -3.18 -7.12 -14.88
CA SER A 98 -4.28 -7.77 -14.16
C SER A 98 -5.58 -7.77 -14.96
N GLU A 99 -6.39 -8.82 -14.88
CA GLU A 99 -7.73 -8.87 -15.48
C GLU A 99 -8.70 -7.88 -14.82
N SER A 100 -8.45 -7.50 -13.55
CA SER A 100 -9.29 -6.56 -12.82
C SER A 100 -8.99 -5.10 -13.21
N GLU A 101 -9.99 -4.42 -13.76
CA GLU A 101 -9.90 -2.99 -14.10
C GLU A 101 -9.51 -2.13 -12.89
N LEU A 102 -10.07 -2.41 -11.71
CA LEU A 102 -9.76 -1.66 -10.50
C LEU A 102 -8.29 -1.81 -10.09
N VAL A 103 -7.75 -3.02 -10.20
CA VAL A 103 -6.33 -3.30 -9.91
C VAL A 103 -5.44 -2.53 -10.88
N ARG A 104 -5.69 -2.63 -12.19
CA ARG A 104 -4.94 -1.88 -13.21
C ARG A 104 -5.00 -0.37 -12.99
N ARG A 105 -6.20 0.16 -12.69
CA ARG A 105 -6.41 1.58 -12.43
C ARG A 105 -5.57 2.09 -11.27
N TYR A 106 -5.60 1.41 -10.12
CA TYR A 106 -4.84 1.86 -8.96
C TYR A 106 -3.33 1.64 -9.11
N ALA A 107 -2.90 0.63 -9.86
CA ALA A 107 -1.51 0.47 -10.24
C ALA A 107 -1.03 1.66 -11.10
N ALA A 108 -1.76 2.00 -12.16
CA ALA A 108 -1.44 3.13 -13.02
C ALA A 108 -1.44 4.47 -12.27
N MET A 109 -2.42 4.70 -11.39
CA MET A 109 -2.45 5.89 -10.53
C MET A 109 -1.25 5.95 -9.58
N THR A 110 -0.88 4.83 -8.96
CA THR A 110 0.28 4.79 -8.05
C THR A 110 1.58 5.07 -8.79
N LEU A 111 1.75 4.50 -9.99
CA LEU A 111 2.91 4.74 -10.85
C LEU A 111 2.98 6.21 -11.29
N CYS A 112 1.86 6.79 -11.71
CA CYS A 112 1.76 8.21 -12.07
C CYS A 112 2.20 9.13 -10.92
N ASN A 113 1.83 8.79 -9.68
CA ASN A 113 2.25 9.55 -8.51
C ASN A 113 3.74 9.37 -8.15
N LEU A 114 4.39 8.28 -8.61
CA LEU A 114 5.80 7.97 -8.32
C LEU A 114 6.78 8.58 -9.35
N THR A 115 6.31 8.86 -10.56
CA THR A 115 7.06 9.49 -11.66
C THR A 115 6.90 10.99 -11.67
#